data_AF-A0A2K9FG98-F1
#
_entry.id   AF-A0A2K9FG98-F1
#
_cell.length_a   1.000
_cell.length_b   1.000
_cell.length_c   1.000
_cell.angle_alpha   90.00
_cell.angle_beta   90.00
_cell.angle_gamma   90.00
#
_symmetry.space_group_name_H-M   'P 1'
#
loop_
_entity.id
_entity.type
_entity.pdbx_description
1 polymer ?
#
loop_
_entity_poly.entity_id
_entity_poly.type
_entity_poly.pdbx_seq_one_letter_code
_entity_poly.pdbx_strand_id
1 'polypeptide(L)'
;MGAALVVPALLFAAACGSEDSSDSDNGGKTGAVTKVTGAFGEEPKFDVPDDAKASDEAVVKVLSEGDGAKVGKGDQVRLDFAGKTMKGDQDLGSTWAQPAAGGGGGQQAGGAVHQQLMGKVGEPNQSLPPDVLDSVEGHTVGSRLLVEGTAGALVGESLNPESGIKKGDGLVWVIDVAGAGKVDAKAGLKGESAEPREGMPEIEVPAGKAAKITIPDGADAPKELQEQVLVKGKGAKVEAGQGLVAQYTGYAWEDGKKFDASWDNAGAATFQIGTGSVVEGWDKALVGKKVGDRVLLVIPPDLGYGKSKGHELEKKTLVFVVDILGTV
;
A
#
# COMPACT_ATOMS: atom_id res chain seq x y z
N MET A 1 52.26 -42.00 -14.82
CA MET A 1 51.23 -42.27 -15.85
C MET A 1 49.91 -41.76 -15.28
N GLY A 2 49.45 -40.53 -15.50
CA GLY A 2 49.46 -39.75 -16.74
C GLY A 2 48.12 -39.94 -17.44
N ALA A 3 47.07 -39.26 -16.97
CA ALA A 3 45.79 -39.14 -17.68
C ALA A 3 45.23 -37.74 -17.41
N ALA A 4 45.57 -36.82 -18.32
CA ALA A 4 45.06 -35.47 -18.39
C ALA A 4 43.63 -35.51 -18.96
N LEU A 5 42.67 -34.95 -18.22
CA LEU A 5 41.31 -34.73 -18.68
C LEU A 5 41.29 -33.37 -19.40
N VAL A 6 41.28 -33.41 -20.73
CA VAL A 6 41.20 -32.26 -21.61
C VAL A 6 39.75 -31.77 -21.64
N VAL A 7 39.52 -30.57 -21.12
CA VAL A 7 38.28 -29.81 -21.30
C VAL A 7 38.30 -29.24 -22.72
N PRO A 8 37.27 -29.44 -23.57
CA PRO A 8 37.20 -28.75 -24.84
C PRO A 8 36.82 -27.29 -24.59
N ALA A 9 37.77 -26.39 -24.90
CA ALA A 9 37.53 -24.97 -25.01
C ALA A 9 36.59 -24.69 -26.19
N LEU A 10 35.36 -24.26 -25.90
CA LEU A 10 34.45 -23.68 -26.87
C LEU A 10 34.93 -22.25 -27.20
N LEU A 11 35.66 -22.15 -28.31
CA LEU A 11 35.92 -20.90 -29.02
C LEU A 11 34.63 -20.47 -29.71
N PHE A 12 33.94 -19.44 -29.18
CA PHE A 12 32.99 -18.68 -29.99
C PHE A 12 33.71 -17.46 -30.57
N ALA A 13 33.84 -17.49 -31.89
CA ALA A 13 34.32 -16.39 -32.69
C ALA A 13 33.40 -15.17 -32.52
N ALA A 14 34.01 -14.00 -32.35
CA ALA A 14 33.34 -12.74 -32.56
C ALA A 14 32.92 -12.64 -34.03
N ALA A 15 31.62 -12.62 -34.28
CA ALA A 15 31.04 -12.21 -35.55
C ALA A 15 30.36 -10.85 -35.33
N CYS A 16 30.99 -9.79 -35.87
CA CYS A 16 30.26 -8.57 -36.22
C CYS A 16 29.24 -8.95 -37.30
N GLY A 17 27.96 -8.74 -37.01
CA GLY A 17 26.85 -8.86 -37.94
C GLY A 17 25.88 -7.73 -37.64
N SER A 18 25.72 -6.87 -38.63
CA SER A 18 24.94 -5.64 -38.66
C SER A 18 23.46 -5.85 -38.33
N GLU A 19 22.87 -4.80 -37.75
CA GLU A 19 21.49 -4.31 -37.95
C GLU A 19 20.50 -5.26 -38.65
N ASP A 20 19.54 -5.78 -37.89
CA ASP A 20 18.12 -5.78 -38.27
C ASP A 20 17.30 -6.27 -37.06
N SER A 21 16.77 -5.31 -36.30
CA SER A 21 15.71 -5.55 -35.33
C SER A 21 14.41 -5.83 -36.07
N SER A 22 14.08 -7.12 -36.25
CA SER A 22 12.78 -7.51 -36.74
C SER A 22 11.73 -7.33 -35.63
N ASP A 23 11.07 -6.18 -35.67
CA ASP A 23 9.77 -5.96 -35.05
C ASP A 23 8.83 -7.12 -35.40
N SER A 24 8.35 -7.81 -34.37
CA SER A 24 7.20 -8.71 -34.51
C SER A 24 5.94 -7.85 -34.45
N ASP A 25 5.53 -7.40 -35.63
CA ASP A 25 4.31 -6.67 -35.90
C ASP A 25 3.10 -7.58 -35.61
N ASN A 26 2.43 -7.34 -34.48
CA ASN A 26 1.14 -7.92 -34.16
C ASN A 26 0.07 -6.85 -34.46
N GLY A 27 -0.62 -7.02 -35.58
CA GLY A 27 -1.50 -6.01 -36.16
C GLY A 27 -2.57 -5.48 -35.20
N GLY A 28 -2.60 -4.15 -35.06
CA GLY A 28 -3.78 -3.39 -34.65
C GLY A 28 -3.95 -3.11 -33.16
N LYS A 29 -2.95 -2.56 -32.46
CA LYS A 29 -3.13 -1.73 -31.26
C LYS A 29 -2.07 -0.63 -31.25
N THR A 30 -2.48 0.64 -31.26
CA THR A 30 -1.55 1.78 -31.12
C THR A 30 -0.86 1.66 -29.76
N GLY A 31 0.46 1.39 -29.77
CA GLY A 31 1.25 1.36 -28.54
C GLY A 31 1.23 2.71 -27.82
N ALA A 32 1.61 2.72 -26.54
CA ALA A 32 1.58 3.94 -25.75
C ALA A 32 2.43 5.06 -26.37
N VAL A 33 1.87 6.26 -26.47
CA VAL A 33 2.49 7.43 -27.09
C VAL A 33 3.26 8.29 -26.08
N THR A 34 2.91 8.22 -24.80
CA THR A 34 3.64 8.93 -23.74
C THR A 34 5.00 8.28 -23.50
N LYS A 35 6.05 9.10 -23.46
CA LYS A 35 7.38 8.69 -22.99
C LYS A 35 7.53 9.05 -21.53
N VAL A 36 8.19 8.16 -20.78
CA VAL A 36 8.42 8.32 -19.34
C VAL A 36 9.89 8.12 -19.05
N THR A 37 10.44 8.97 -18.19
CA THR A 37 11.79 8.83 -17.63
C THR A 37 11.73 8.88 -16.10
N GLY A 38 12.79 8.38 -15.45
CA GLY A 38 12.87 8.21 -13.99
C GLY A 38 12.97 6.73 -13.63
N ALA A 39 13.73 6.40 -12.58
CA ALA A 39 13.86 5.03 -12.10
C ALA A 39 12.67 4.63 -11.21
N PHE A 40 12.43 3.33 -11.06
CA PHE A 40 11.46 2.80 -10.09
C PHE A 40 11.68 3.42 -8.70
N GLY A 41 10.60 3.87 -8.06
CA GLY A 41 10.61 4.56 -6.78
C GLY A 41 10.89 6.08 -6.86
N GLU A 42 11.31 6.60 -8.01
CA GLU A 42 11.49 8.04 -8.24
C GLU A 42 10.28 8.65 -8.96
N GLU A 43 9.94 9.89 -8.64
CA GLU A 43 8.85 10.59 -9.32
C GLU A 43 9.08 10.64 -10.84
N PRO A 44 8.12 10.14 -11.65
CA PRO A 44 8.30 10.00 -13.09
C PRO A 44 8.18 11.36 -13.80
N LYS A 45 8.94 11.51 -14.89
CA LYS A 45 8.81 12.64 -15.81
C LYS A 45 8.12 12.20 -17.08
N PHE A 46 7.04 12.89 -17.41
CA PHE A 46 6.21 12.64 -18.58
C PHE A 46 6.63 13.53 -19.76
N ASP A 47 6.85 12.92 -20.91
CA ASP A 47 7.04 13.58 -22.20
C ASP A 47 5.91 13.12 -23.14
N VAL A 48 4.91 13.99 -23.31
CA VAL A 48 3.71 13.73 -24.11
C VAL A 48 3.80 14.55 -25.40
N PRO A 49 3.85 13.93 -26.58
CA PRO A 49 3.87 14.66 -27.85
C PRO A 49 2.66 15.59 -28.02
N ASP A 50 2.85 16.78 -28.61
CA ASP A 50 1.77 17.76 -28.81
C ASP A 50 0.60 17.21 -29.66
N ASP A 51 0.92 16.32 -30.61
CA ASP A 51 -0.03 15.66 -31.50
C ASP A 51 -0.57 14.32 -30.96
N ALA A 52 -0.20 13.96 -29.72
CA ALA A 52 -0.63 12.73 -29.08
C ALA A 52 -2.16 12.60 -29.07
N LYS A 53 -2.62 11.39 -29.40
CA LYS A 53 -4.01 10.98 -29.32
C LYS A 53 -4.11 9.80 -28.37
N ALA A 54 -4.95 9.93 -27.35
CA ALA A 54 -5.23 8.83 -26.44
C ALA A 54 -6.07 7.75 -27.15
N SER A 55 -5.82 6.51 -26.75
CA SER A 55 -6.62 5.35 -27.16
C SER A 55 -7.99 5.36 -26.48
N ASP A 56 -9.03 4.94 -27.19
CA ASP A 56 -10.37 4.70 -26.62
C ASP A 56 -10.44 3.41 -25.76
N GLU A 57 -9.34 2.66 -25.70
CA GLU A 57 -9.09 1.56 -24.76
C GLU A 57 -7.95 1.93 -23.80
N ALA A 58 -7.94 1.31 -22.62
CA ALA A 58 -6.79 1.37 -21.72
C ALA A 58 -5.57 0.68 -22.36
N VAL A 59 -4.45 1.41 -22.47
CA VAL A 59 -3.16 0.90 -22.95
C VAL A 59 -2.22 0.81 -21.77
N VAL A 60 -1.74 -0.40 -21.49
CA VAL A 60 -0.74 -0.67 -20.45
C VAL A 60 0.60 -0.98 -21.12
N LYS A 61 1.64 -0.25 -20.73
CA LYS A 61 3.02 -0.48 -21.16
C LYS A 61 3.90 -0.74 -19.94
N VAL A 62 4.58 -1.88 -19.93
CA VAL A 62 5.62 -2.16 -18.93
C VAL A 62 6.85 -1.34 -19.27
N LEU A 63 7.21 -0.39 -18.40
CA LEU A 63 8.41 0.43 -18.55
C LEU A 63 9.64 -0.28 -17.96
N SER A 64 9.45 -1.00 -16.85
CA SER A 64 10.43 -1.93 -16.30
C SER A 64 9.70 -3.09 -15.62
N GLU A 65 10.20 -4.30 -15.80
CA GLU A 65 9.64 -5.51 -15.18
C GLU A 65 10.30 -5.76 -13.81
N GLY A 66 9.48 -6.10 -12.82
CA GLY A 66 9.94 -6.53 -11.51
C GLY A 66 10.18 -8.04 -11.42
N ASP A 67 10.93 -8.48 -10.43
CA ASP A 67 11.21 -9.89 -10.17
C ASP A 67 10.50 -10.43 -8.92
N GLY A 68 9.64 -9.61 -8.29
CA GLY A 68 8.92 -9.96 -7.08
C GLY A 68 7.65 -10.79 -7.34
N ALA A 69 6.80 -10.86 -6.32
CA ALA A 69 5.56 -11.63 -6.37
C ALA A 69 4.64 -11.15 -7.51
N LYS A 70 4.01 -12.09 -8.22
CA LYS A 70 2.99 -11.78 -9.22
C LYS A 70 1.72 -11.28 -8.53
N VAL A 71 1.19 -10.17 -9.00
CA VAL A 71 -0.06 -9.59 -8.52
C VAL A 71 -1.24 -10.34 -9.10
N GLY A 72 -2.15 -10.79 -8.24
CA GLY A 72 -3.40 -11.43 -8.61
C GLY A 72 -4.63 -10.60 -8.24
N LYS A 73 -5.77 -10.98 -8.83
CA LYS A 73 -7.07 -10.42 -8.47
C LYS A 73 -7.37 -10.57 -6.98
N GLY A 74 -7.79 -9.48 -6.35
CA GLY A 74 -8.12 -9.43 -4.93
C GLY A 74 -6.92 -9.33 -4.00
N ASP A 75 -5.70 -9.23 -4.53
CA ASP A 75 -4.51 -9.00 -3.72
C ASP A 75 -4.50 -7.58 -3.16
N GLN A 76 -3.99 -7.45 -1.94
CA GLN A 76 -3.61 -6.15 -1.38
C GLN A 76 -2.36 -5.68 -2.12
N VAL A 77 -2.32 -4.40 -2.49
CA VAL A 77 -1.21 -3.79 -3.20
C VAL A 77 -0.77 -2.50 -2.52
N ARG A 78 0.53 -2.25 -2.59
CA ARG A 78 1.18 -1.00 -2.21
C ARG A 78 1.80 -0.40 -3.45
N LEU A 79 1.33 0.77 -3.84
CA LEU A 79 1.67 1.40 -5.11
C LEU A 79 2.21 2.82 -4.89
N ASP A 80 3.20 3.19 -5.71
CA ASP A 80 3.40 4.60 -6.02
C ASP A 80 2.76 4.93 -7.35
N PHE A 81 2.24 6.15 -7.48
CA PHE A 81 1.68 6.60 -8.75
C PHE A 81 1.85 8.10 -8.94
N ALA A 82 1.86 8.52 -10.20
CA ALA A 82 1.68 9.90 -10.61
C ALA A 82 0.80 9.91 -11.86
N GLY A 83 -0.15 10.83 -11.92
CA GLY A 83 -1.07 10.95 -13.05
C GLY A 83 -1.24 12.39 -13.52
N LYS A 84 -1.45 12.56 -14.83
CA LYS A 84 -1.79 13.86 -15.41
C LYS A 84 -2.68 13.71 -16.64
N THR A 85 -3.35 14.79 -17.03
CA THR A 85 -3.92 14.88 -18.38
C THR A 85 -2.80 14.93 -19.42
N MET A 86 -3.00 14.27 -20.56
CA MET A 86 -2.05 14.30 -21.68
C MET A 86 -1.94 15.69 -22.30
N LYS A 87 -2.99 16.52 -22.17
CA LYS A 87 -3.02 17.92 -22.63
C LYS A 87 -3.31 18.86 -21.46
N GLY A 88 -2.57 19.96 -21.40
CA GLY A 88 -2.76 21.01 -20.38
C GLY A 88 -2.14 20.70 -19.02
N ASP A 89 -1.46 19.55 -18.86
CA ASP A 89 -0.73 19.15 -17.64
C ASP A 89 -1.53 19.27 -16.34
N GLN A 90 -2.84 19.00 -16.39
CA GLN A 90 -3.66 18.98 -15.18
C GLN A 90 -3.26 17.75 -14.34
N ASP A 91 -2.84 18.02 -13.11
CA ASP A 91 -2.46 16.99 -12.13
C ASP A 91 -3.67 16.13 -11.74
N LEU A 92 -3.49 14.81 -11.77
CA LEU A 92 -4.49 13.81 -11.37
C LEU A 92 -4.10 13.11 -10.06
N GLY A 93 -3.06 13.58 -9.38
CA GLY A 93 -2.56 13.08 -8.11
C GLY A 93 -1.22 12.35 -8.25
N SER A 94 -0.46 12.38 -7.16
CA SER A 94 0.85 11.74 -7.04
C SER A 94 1.11 11.31 -5.60
N THR A 95 1.73 10.14 -5.39
CA THR A 95 2.20 9.69 -4.07
C THR A 95 3.51 10.34 -3.64
N TRP A 96 4.25 10.94 -4.58
CA TRP A 96 5.43 11.75 -4.30
C TRP A 96 5.09 13.18 -3.92
N ALA A 97 3.88 13.64 -4.22
CA ALA A 97 3.40 14.92 -3.74
C ALA A 97 3.31 14.89 -2.20
N GLN A 98 3.82 15.94 -1.54
CA GLN A 98 3.66 16.04 -0.09
C GLN A 98 2.17 16.01 0.28
N PRO A 99 1.75 15.21 1.28
CA PRO A 99 0.37 15.25 1.71
C PRO A 99 0.03 16.69 2.12
N ALA A 100 -1.09 17.20 1.60
CA ALA A 100 -1.65 18.43 2.12
C ALA A 100 -1.82 18.27 3.63
N ALA A 101 -1.28 19.23 4.40
CA ALA A 101 -1.42 19.25 5.86
C ALA A 101 -2.92 19.30 6.22
N GLY A 102 -3.54 18.15 6.48
CA GLY A 102 -4.98 18.07 6.69
C GLY A 102 -5.61 16.67 6.74
N GLY A 103 -4.96 15.63 6.20
CA GLY A 103 -5.34 14.25 6.51
C GLY A 103 -4.91 13.92 7.93
N GLY A 104 -5.81 13.38 8.76
CA GLY A 104 -5.63 13.10 10.21
C GLY A 104 -4.56 12.08 10.59
N GLY A 105 -3.37 12.19 10.02
CA GLY A 105 -2.15 11.49 10.37
C GLY A 105 -1.11 12.47 10.93
N GLY A 106 -0.31 12.02 11.89
CA GLY A 106 0.65 12.85 12.62
C GLY A 106 1.67 13.56 11.72
N GLN A 107 2.30 14.61 12.28
CA GLN A 107 3.48 15.25 11.72
C GLN A 107 4.52 14.20 11.28
N GLN A 108 4.97 14.25 10.03
CA GLN A 108 6.04 13.39 9.51
C GLN A 108 7.19 13.29 10.51
N ALA A 109 7.45 12.08 11.00
CA ALA A 109 8.72 11.78 11.63
C ALA A 109 9.79 11.85 10.53
N GLY A 110 10.75 12.77 10.67
CA GLY A 110 11.78 13.01 9.67
C GLY A 110 12.57 11.74 9.34
N GLY A 111 12.42 11.26 8.11
CA GLY A 111 13.20 10.15 7.55
C GLY A 111 12.56 9.45 6.35
N ALA A 112 12.86 9.92 5.14
CA ALA A 112 13.00 9.18 3.86
C ALA A 112 11.85 8.32 3.26
N VAL A 113 10.72 8.07 3.93
CA VAL A 113 9.65 7.22 3.37
C VAL A 113 8.37 8.01 3.15
N HIS A 114 7.97 8.19 1.89
CA HIS A 114 6.73 8.90 1.53
C HIS A 114 5.51 7.98 1.60
N GLN A 115 4.33 8.60 1.60
CA GLN A 115 3.07 7.86 1.67
C GLN A 115 2.76 7.22 0.32
N GLN A 116 2.52 5.91 0.34
CA GLN A 116 2.19 5.10 -0.82
C GLN A 116 0.70 4.76 -0.77
N LEU A 117 0.11 4.48 -1.93
CA LEU A 117 -1.26 4.05 -2.01
C LEU A 117 -1.40 2.60 -1.52
N MET A 118 -2.23 2.38 -0.50
CA MET A 118 -2.76 1.06 -0.18
C MET A 118 -4.04 0.83 -1.00
N GLY A 119 -4.08 -0.27 -1.75
CA GLY A 119 -5.23 -0.63 -2.56
C GLY A 119 -5.47 -2.13 -2.59
N LYS A 120 -6.55 -2.54 -3.25
CA LYS A 120 -6.85 -3.95 -3.48
C LYS A 120 -7.35 -4.13 -4.92
N VAL A 121 -6.71 -5.04 -5.65
CA VAL A 121 -7.03 -5.26 -7.06
C VAL A 121 -8.46 -5.77 -7.21
N GLY A 122 -9.25 -5.12 -8.06
CA GLY A 122 -10.65 -5.39 -8.32
C GLY A 122 -11.62 -4.72 -7.32
N GLU A 123 -11.14 -3.84 -6.45
CA GLU A 123 -11.99 -3.04 -5.54
C GLU A 123 -11.83 -1.53 -5.80
N PRO A 124 -12.90 -0.73 -5.61
CA PRO A 124 -12.83 0.72 -5.79
C PRO A 124 -11.80 1.37 -4.86
N ASN A 125 -11.15 2.41 -5.36
CA ASN A 125 -10.21 3.23 -4.59
C ASN A 125 -10.51 4.72 -4.79
N GLN A 126 -10.21 5.54 -3.79
CA GLN A 126 -10.49 6.98 -3.85
C GLN A 126 -9.43 7.77 -4.64
N SER A 127 -8.20 7.27 -4.69
CA SER A 127 -7.04 7.97 -5.26
C SER A 127 -6.71 7.52 -6.68
N LEU A 128 -7.00 6.26 -7.03
CA LEU A 128 -6.81 5.73 -8.38
C LEU A 128 -8.14 5.26 -9.00
N PRO A 129 -8.39 5.56 -10.29
CA PRO A 129 -9.50 4.96 -11.02
C PRO A 129 -9.40 3.42 -11.06
N PRO A 130 -10.53 2.69 -11.11
CA PRO A 130 -10.53 1.23 -11.08
C PRO A 130 -9.68 0.59 -12.19
N ASP A 131 -9.82 1.01 -13.44
CA ASP A 131 -9.07 0.41 -14.56
C ASP A 131 -7.56 0.71 -14.50
N VAL A 132 -7.20 1.84 -13.85
CA VAL A 132 -5.80 2.20 -13.59
C VAL A 132 -5.24 1.33 -12.47
N LEU A 133 -5.98 1.15 -11.38
CA LEU A 133 -5.57 0.26 -10.29
C LEU A 133 -5.46 -1.19 -10.76
N ASP A 134 -6.46 -1.69 -11.50
CA ASP A 134 -6.54 -3.08 -11.95
C ASP A 134 -5.52 -3.40 -13.05
N SER A 135 -4.94 -2.39 -13.69
CA SER A 135 -3.84 -2.56 -14.65
C SER A 135 -2.61 -3.26 -14.09
N VAL A 136 -2.45 -3.30 -12.76
CA VAL A 136 -1.33 -4.01 -12.11
C VAL A 136 -1.52 -5.52 -12.08
N GLU A 137 -2.74 -6.03 -12.31
CA GLU A 137 -3.03 -7.46 -12.31
C GLU A 137 -2.17 -8.18 -13.36
N GLY A 138 -1.52 -9.26 -12.95
CA GLY A 138 -0.67 -10.06 -13.84
C GLY A 138 0.77 -9.57 -13.96
N HIS A 139 1.10 -8.37 -13.47
CA HIS A 139 2.47 -7.87 -13.35
C HIS A 139 3.11 -8.31 -12.02
N THR A 140 4.39 -8.01 -11.85
CA THR A 140 5.18 -8.41 -10.68
C THR A 140 5.54 -7.21 -9.82
N VAL A 141 5.68 -7.43 -8.51
CA VAL A 141 6.28 -6.45 -7.59
C VAL A 141 7.66 -6.05 -8.09
N GLY A 142 7.94 -4.75 -8.07
CA GLY A 142 9.12 -4.11 -8.69
C GLY A 142 8.87 -3.60 -10.12
N SER A 143 7.71 -3.88 -10.71
CA SER A 143 7.37 -3.36 -12.03
C SER A 143 7.01 -1.88 -12.00
N ARG A 144 7.40 -1.16 -13.04
CA ARG A 144 6.90 0.18 -13.37
C ARG A 144 6.05 0.09 -14.62
N LEU A 145 4.80 0.55 -14.52
CA LEU A 145 3.81 0.52 -15.59
C LEU A 145 3.48 1.95 -16.02
N LEU A 146 3.23 2.13 -17.30
CA LEU A 146 2.52 3.28 -17.84
C LEU A 146 1.13 2.82 -18.26
N VAL A 147 0.12 3.59 -17.88
CA VAL A 147 -1.28 3.36 -18.25
C VAL A 147 -1.82 4.63 -18.89
N GLU A 148 -2.26 4.56 -20.14
CA GLU A 148 -2.85 5.71 -20.83
C GLU A 148 -4.10 5.32 -21.63
N GLY A 149 -4.94 6.32 -21.89
CA GLY A 149 -6.24 6.13 -22.53
C GLY A 149 -7.12 7.34 -22.35
N THR A 150 -8.30 7.35 -22.97
CA THR A 150 -9.27 8.42 -22.74
C THR A 150 -9.86 8.34 -21.34
N ALA A 151 -10.35 9.46 -20.82
CA ALA A 151 -11.04 9.50 -19.53
C ALA A 151 -12.27 8.57 -19.50
N GLY A 152 -12.95 8.40 -20.64
CA GLY A 152 -14.03 7.44 -20.79
C GLY A 152 -13.57 5.99 -20.65
N ALA A 153 -12.36 5.67 -21.11
CA ALA A 153 -11.77 4.33 -21.05
C ALA A 153 -11.16 3.99 -19.69
N LEU A 154 -10.60 4.98 -18.97
CA LEU A 154 -9.87 4.75 -17.71
C LEU A 154 -10.67 5.08 -16.44
N VAL A 155 -11.64 6.00 -16.53
CA VAL A 155 -12.42 6.48 -15.37
C VAL A 155 -13.92 6.19 -15.55
N GLY A 156 -14.41 6.25 -16.79
CA GLY A 156 -15.77 5.88 -17.12
C GLY A 156 -16.82 6.75 -16.43
N GLU A 157 -17.76 6.11 -15.73
CA GLU A 157 -18.88 6.78 -15.06
C GLU A 157 -18.46 7.51 -13.77
N SER A 158 -17.30 7.18 -13.20
CA SER A 158 -16.76 7.83 -12.01
C SER A 158 -16.11 9.19 -12.30
N LEU A 159 -16.13 9.66 -13.55
CA LEU A 159 -15.55 10.93 -13.93
C LEU A 159 -16.26 12.09 -13.23
N ASN A 160 -15.51 12.85 -12.43
CA ASN A 160 -16.04 14.02 -11.72
C ASN A 160 -16.42 15.13 -12.73
N PRO A 161 -17.70 15.53 -12.84
CA PRO A 161 -18.13 16.57 -13.76
C PRO A 161 -17.51 17.95 -13.46
N GLU A 162 -17.07 18.20 -12.23
CA GLU A 162 -16.43 19.46 -11.83
C GLU A 162 -14.94 19.53 -12.21
N SER A 163 -14.34 18.41 -12.64
CA SER A 163 -12.91 18.34 -13.00
C SER A 163 -12.55 19.09 -14.28
N GLY A 164 -13.54 19.44 -15.12
CA GLY A 164 -13.33 19.99 -16.45
C GLY A 164 -12.87 18.97 -17.51
N ILE A 165 -12.59 17.73 -17.10
CA ILE A 165 -12.16 16.63 -17.97
C ILE A 165 -13.38 16.04 -18.67
N LYS A 166 -13.28 15.85 -19.99
CA LYS A 166 -14.29 15.23 -20.84
C LYS A 166 -13.92 13.78 -21.13
N LYS A 167 -14.92 12.96 -21.46
CA LYS A 167 -14.72 11.53 -21.77
C LYS A 167 -13.65 11.26 -22.84
N GLY A 168 -13.48 12.15 -23.81
CA GLY A 168 -12.47 12.00 -24.87
C GLY A 168 -11.09 12.58 -24.54
N ASP A 169 -10.91 13.19 -23.37
CA ASP A 169 -9.62 13.76 -22.99
C ASP A 169 -8.66 12.64 -22.60
N GLY A 170 -7.41 12.74 -23.06
CA GLY A 170 -6.38 11.75 -22.78
C GLY A 170 -5.82 11.88 -21.38
N LEU A 171 -5.70 10.77 -20.67
CA LEU A 171 -5.11 10.66 -19.35
C LEU A 171 -3.94 9.69 -19.38
N VAL A 172 -2.96 9.92 -18.50
CA VAL A 172 -1.81 9.02 -18.34
C VAL A 172 -1.43 8.92 -16.87
N TRP A 173 -1.11 7.70 -16.44
CA TRP A 173 -0.53 7.37 -15.16
C TRP A 173 0.76 6.58 -15.34
N VAL A 174 1.67 6.78 -14.40
CA VAL A 174 2.78 5.85 -14.13
C VAL A 174 2.54 5.25 -12.76
N ILE A 175 2.72 3.93 -12.64
CA ILE A 175 2.48 3.15 -11.43
C ILE A 175 3.70 2.31 -11.13
N ASP A 176 4.22 2.39 -9.91
CA ASP A 176 5.21 1.45 -9.38
C ASP A 176 4.53 0.46 -8.44
N VAL A 177 4.69 -0.83 -8.73
CA VAL A 177 4.19 -1.92 -7.90
C VAL A 177 5.19 -2.18 -6.77
N ALA A 178 5.10 -1.42 -5.68
CA ALA A 178 6.04 -1.49 -4.56
C ALA A 178 5.83 -2.70 -3.65
N GLY A 179 4.64 -3.29 -3.63
CA GLY A 179 4.44 -4.61 -3.09
C GLY A 179 3.03 -5.13 -3.25
N ALA A 180 2.87 -6.42 -3.05
CA ALA A 180 1.60 -7.11 -3.23
C ALA A 180 1.55 -8.37 -2.38
N GLY A 181 0.34 -8.74 -1.96
CA GLY A 181 0.13 -9.94 -1.19
C GLY A 181 -1.33 -10.31 -1.02
N LYS A 182 -1.58 -11.62 -1.03
CA LYS A 182 -2.89 -12.18 -0.74
C LYS A 182 -3.02 -12.43 0.75
N VAL A 183 -3.94 -11.71 1.40
CA VAL A 183 -4.34 -11.97 2.78
C VAL A 183 -5.84 -12.16 2.82
N ASP A 184 -6.29 -13.27 3.42
CA ASP A 184 -7.71 -13.52 3.63
C ASP A 184 -8.25 -12.47 4.62
N ALA A 185 -9.26 -11.71 4.18
CA ALA A 185 -9.92 -10.70 5.00
C ALA A 185 -10.56 -11.27 6.27
N LYS A 186 -10.82 -12.58 6.32
CA LYS A 186 -11.36 -13.29 7.49
C LYS A 186 -10.30 -14.15 8.19
N ALA A 187 -9.02 -13.98 7.87
CA ALA A 187 -7.96 -14.57 8.66
C ALA A 187 -7.94 -13.97 10.08
N GLY A 188 -7.62 -14.82 11.05
CA GLY A 188 -7.30 -14.44 12.41
C GLY A 188 -6.08 -15.21 12.88
N LEU A 189 -5.36 -14.67 13.86
CA LEU A 189 -4.18 -15.36 14.38
C LEU A 189 -4.55 -16.57 15.21
N LYS A 190 -3.71 -17.60 15.11
CA LYS A 190 -3.75 -18.80 15.94
C LYS A 190 -2.53 -18.80 16.84
N GLY A 191 -2.72 -19.15 18.10
CA GLY A 191 -1.63 -19.22 19.07
C GLY A 191 -2.15 -19.03 20.48
N GLU A 192 -1.39 -19.53 21.45
CA GLU A 192 -1.62 -19.22 22.84
C GLU A 192 -1.28 -17.75 23.08
N SER A 193 -2.22 -17.03 23.70
CA SER A 193 -2.03 -15.64 24.08
C SER A 193 -1.40 -15.58 25.46
N ALA A 194 -0.29 -14.88 25.60
CA ALA A 194 0.22 -14.49 26.90
C ALA A 194 -0.80 -13.59 27.60
N GLU A 195 -0.79 -13.63 28.93
CA GLU A 195 -1.59 -12.72 29.76
C GLU A 195 -1.04 -11.29 29.65
N PRO A 196 -1.93 -10.27 29.54
CA PRO A 196 -1.52 -8.88 29.68
C PRO A 196 -0.80 -8.65 31.02
N ARG A 197 0.28 -7.86 31.00
CA ARG A 197 1.01 -7.50 32.23
C ARG A 197 0.13 -6.63 33.13
N GLU A 198 0.50 -6.58 34.41
CA GLU A 198 -0.20 -5.76 35.42
C GLU A 198 -0.41 -4.32 34.94
N GLY A 199 -1.64 -3.83 35.11
CA GLY A 199 -2.07 -2.49 34.69
C GLY A 199 -2.46 -2.36 33.22
N MET A 200 -2.24 -3.39 32.39
CA MET A 200 -2.76 -3.41 31.02
C MET A 200 -4.20 -3.94 30.96
N PRO A 201 -4.98 -3.55 29.95
CA PRO A 201 -6.31 -4.10 29.72
C PRO A 201 -6.32 -5.60 29.51
N GLU A 202 -7.33 -6.27 30.06
CA GLU A 202 -7.60 -7.67 29.79
C GLU A 202 -8.18 -7.82 28.38
N ILE A 203 -7.82 -8.91 27.70
CA ILE A 203 -8.23 -9.14 26.31
C ILE A 203 -8.75 -10.57 26.11
N GLU A 204 -9.87 -10.69 25.43
CA GLU A 204 -10.43 -11.94 24.94
C GLU A 204 -10.58 -11.82 23.43
N VAL A 205 -10.01 -12.75 22.65
CA VAL A 205 -10.10 -12.69 21.18
C VAL A 205 -10.79 -13.94 20.65
N PRO A 206 -12.13 -13.91 20.52
CA PRO A 206 -12.87 -15.01 19.94
C PRO A 206 -12.50 -15.21 18.47
N ALA A 207 -12.47 -16.46 18.02
CA ALA A 207 -12.14 -16.78 16.64
C ALA A 207 -13.14 -16.12 15.67
N GLY A 208 -12.61 -15.42 14.66
CA GLY A 208 -13.41 -14.78 13.61
C GLY A 208 -14.23 -13.58 14.06
N LYS A 209 -13.88 -12.94 15.18
CA LYS A 209 -14.63 -11.84 15.78
C LYS A 209 -13.68 -10.76 16.33
N ALA A 210 -14.22 -9.55 16.51
CA ALA A 210 -13.53 -8.47 17.20
C ALA A 210 -13.11 -8.89 18.62
N ALA A 211 -11.97 -8.39 19.07
CA ALA A 211 -11.52 -8.60 20.43
C ALA A 211 -12.48 -7.91 21.43
N LYS A 212 -12.67 -8.53 22.59
CA LYS A 212 -13.27 -7.88 23.74
C LYS A 212 -12.15 -7.38 24.64
N ILE A 213 -12.17 -6.09 24.94
CA ILE A 213 -11.17 -5.42 25.77
C ILE A 213 -11.86 -4.95 27.05
N THR A 214 -11.32 -5.33 28.20
CA THR A 214 -11.78 -4.89 29.52
C THR A 214 -10.72 -3.96 30.13
N ILE A 215 -11.08 -2.70 30.34
CA ILE A 215 -10.22 -1.72 30.98
C ILE A 215 -10.23 -1.98 32.50
N PRO A 216 -9.08 -1.95 33.21
CA PRO A 216 -9.06 -2.20 34.64
C PRO A 216 -9.83 -1.12 35.42
N ASP A 217 -10.71 -1.55 36.32
CA ASP A 217 -11.53 -0.64 37.13
C ASP A 217 -10.65 0.26 38.03
N GLY A 218 -10.92 1.57 37.99
CA GLY A 218 -10.25 2.55 38.84
C GLY A 218 -8.78 2.80 38.51
N ALA A 219 -8.26 2.24 37.40
CA ALA A 219 -6.91 2.51 36.93
C ALA A 219 -6.85 3.79 36.09
N ASP A 220 -5.87 4.64 36.38
CA ASP A 220 -5.54 5.78 35.52
C ASP A 220 -4.97 5.30 34.18
N ALA A 221 -5.36 5.97 33.10
CA ALA A 221 -4.81 5.72 31.78
C ALA A 221 -3.30 5.99 31.76
N PRO A 222 -2.47 5.10 31.19
CA PRO A 222 -1.06 5.34 30.98
C PRO A 222 -0.82 6.65 30.21
N LYS A 223 0.12 7.47 30.69
CA LYS A 223 0.52 8.73 30.04
C LYS A 223 1.55 8.54 28.93
N GLU A 224 2.13 7.35 28.85
CA GLU A 224 3.12 6.96 27.85
C GLU A 224 2.58 5.80 27.04
N LEU A 225 3.03 5.69 25.78
CA LEU A 225 2.73 4.54 24.92
C LEU A 225 3.12 3.24 25.62
N GLN A 226 2.15 2.36 25.79
CA GLN A 226 2.38 1.00 26.27
C GLN A 226 2.17 0.02 25.12
N GLU A 227 3.03 -0.98 25.02
CA GLU A 227 2.87 -2.09 24.08
C GLU A 227 3.20 -3.43 24.76
N GLN A 228 2.54 -4.49 24.29
CA GLN A 228 2.86 -5.87 24.66
C GLN A 228 2.51 -6.81 23.51
N VAL A 229 3.46 -7.68 23.14
CA VAL A 229 3.19 -8.80 22.24
C VAL A 229 2.56 -9.93 23.05
N LEU A 230 1.30 -10.26 22.71
CA LEU A 230 0.52 -11.29 23.38
C LEU A 230 0.61 -12.63 22.65
N VAL A 231 0.65 -12.63 21.33
CA VAL A 231 0.97 -13.81 20.51
C VAL A 231 2.24 -13.49 19.75
N LYS A 232 3.25 -14.35 19.83
CA LYS A 232 4.52 -14.15 19.14
C LYS A 232 4.52 -14.82 17.76
N GLY A 233 4.50 -13.98 16.73
CA GLY A 233 4.67 -14.34 15.34
C GLY A 233 6.09 -14.78 15.01
N LYS A 234 6.20 -15.50 13.88
CA LYS A 234 7.47 -15.99 13.34
C LYS A 234 7.74 -15.49 11.93
N GLY A 235 6.84 -14.67 11.38
CA GLY A 235 6.96 -14.15 10.04
C GLY A 235 7.99 -13.03 9.91
N ALA A 236 7.94 -12.38 8.74
CA ALA A 236 8.78 -11.25 8.41
C ALA A 236 8.62 -10.12 9.43
N LYS A 237 9.70 -9.36 9.63
CA LYS A 237 9.67 -8.15 10.45
C LYS A 237 8.96 -7.05 9.66
N VAL A 238 8.09 -6.30 10.32
CA VAL A 238 7.45 -5.10 9.76
C VAL A 238 8.48 -3.99 9.69
N GLU A 239 8.66 -3.42 8.50
CA GLU A 239 9.56 -2.31 8.24
C GLU A 239 8.76 -1.02 8.01
N ALA A 240 9.36 0.13 8.35
CA ALA A 240 8.75 1.42 8.07
C ALA A 240 8.53 1.58 6.55
N GLY A 241 7.36 2.06 6.15
CA GLY A 241 6.93 2.18 4.76
C GLY A 241 6.07 1.04 4.23
N GLN A 242 6.09 -0.12 4.86
CA GLN A 242 5.28 -1.26 4.42
C GLN A 242 3.80 -1.06 4.73
N GLY A 243 2.96 -1.68 3.90
CA GLY A 243 1.55 -1.88 4.16
C GLY A 243 1.35 -3.04 5.12
N LEU A 244 1.04 -2.76 6.37
CA LEU A 244 0.66 -3.74 7.38
C LEU A 244 -0.79 -4.18 7.16
N VAL A 245 -0.98 -5.45 6.83
CA VAL A 245 -2.32 -6.05 6.76
C VAL A 245 -2.69 -6.60 8.13
N ALA A 246 -3.76 -6.09 8.74
CA ALA A 246 -4.14 -6.45 10.10
C ALA A 246 -5.63 -6.60 10.33
N GLN A 247 -5.97 -7.47 11.29
CA GLN A 247 -7.21 -7.32 12.04
C GLN A 247 -6.94 -6.45 13.26
N TYR A 248 -7.88 -5.60 13.62
CA TYR A 248 -7.73 -4.78 14.80
C TYR A 248 -9.06 -4.56 15.51
N THR A 249 -8.98 -4.17 16.77
CA THR A 249 -10.11 -3.69 17.56
C THR A 249 -9.64 -2.57 18.46
N GLY A 250 -10.32 -1.43 18.42
CA GLY A 250 -10.02 -0.19 19.14
C GLY A 250 -11.10 0.16 20.16
N TYR A 251 -10.69 0.42 21.40
CA TYR A 251 -11.53 0.85 22.50
C TYR A 251 -11.01 2.17 23.09
N ALA A 252 -11.91 3.03 23.55
CA ALA A 252 -11.53 4.20 24.35
C ALA A 252 -11.39 3.79 25.82
N TRP A 253 -10.28 4.16 26.45
CA TRP A 253 -10.00 3.82 27.85
C TRP A 253 -11.07 4.38 28.80
N GLU A 254 -11.46 5.64 28.59
CA GLU A 254 -12.25 6.43 29.54
C GLU A 254 -13.66 5.91 29.77
N ASP A 255 -14.26 5.24 28.78
CA ASP A 255 -15.60 4.67 28.89
C ASP A 255 -15.66 3.18 28.56
N GLY A 256 -14.51 2.56 28.24
CA GLY A 256 -14.41 1.15 27.88
C GLY A 256 -15.21 0.77 26.64
N LYS A 257 -15.54 1.73 25.75
CA LYS A 257 -16.34 1.46 24.56
C LYS A 257 -15.48 1.21 23.34
N LYS A 258 -15.88 0.19 22.57
CA LYS A 258 -15.36 -0.05 21.23
C LYS A 258 -15.74 1.13 20.32
N PHE A 259 -14.75 1.74 19.67
CA PHE A 259 -14.99 2.77 18.65
C PHE A 259 -14.77 2.25 17.23
N ASP A 260 -13.92 1.22 17.06
CA ASP A 260 -13.66 0.64 15.73
C ASP A 260 -13.20 -0.82 15.82
N ALA A 261 -13.49 -1.61 14.79
CA ALA A 261 -12.93 -2.93 14.56
C ALA A 261 -13.02 -3.32 13.10
N SER A 262 -11.94 -3.93 12.59
CA SER A 262 -11.88 -4.47 11.22
C SER A 262 -12.97 -5.52 10.95
N TRP A 263 -13.29 -6.34 11.97
CA TRP A 263 -14.30 -7.39 11.90
C TRP A 263 -15.74 -6.88 11.74
N ASP A 264 -16.03 -5.63 12.14
CA ASP A 264 -17.35 -5.03 11.95
C ASP A 264 -17.54 -4.52 10.50
N ASN A 265 -16.47 -4.53 9.71
CA ASN A 265 -16.41 -4.05 8.34
C ASN A 265 -16.08 -5.20 7.35
N ALA A 266 -15.32 -4.93 6.29
CA ALA A 266 -14.92 -5.92 5.30
C ALA A 266 -14.00 -7.03 5.87
N GLY A 267 -13.35 -6.80 7.02
CA GLY A 267 -12.34 -7.69 7.61
C GLY A 267 -10.97 -7.02 7.61
N ALA A 268 -9.91 -7.82 7.47
CA ALA A 268 -8.53 -7.32 7.54
C ALA A 268 -8.30 -6.14 6.60
N ALA A 269 -7.66 -5.10 7.13
CA ALA A 269 -7.39 -3.86 6.43
C ALA A 269 -5.88 -3.61 6.33
N THR A 270 -5.48 -2.82 5.34
CA THR A 270 -4.07 -2.51 5.05
C THR A 270 -3.76 -1.08 5.47
N PHE A 271 -2.72 -0.90 6.27
CA PHE A 271 -2.28 0.40 6.77
C PHE A 271 -0.80 0.59 6.46
N GLN A 272 -0.42 1.73 5.89
CA GLN A 272 1.00 2.03 5.78
C GLN A 272 1.55 2.48 7.15
N ILE A 273 2.62 1.85 7.62
CA ILE A 273 3.17 2.06 8.96
C ILE A 273 4.52 2.76 8.89
N GLY A 274 4.77 3.67 9.80
CA GLY A 274 6.03 4.42 9.93
C GLY A 274 6.12 5.62 8.98
N THR A 275 4.99 6.08 8.44
CA THR A 275 4.92 7.16 7.43
C THR A 275 4.02 8.33 7.85
N GLY A 276 3.47 8.31 9.07
CA GLY A 276 2.47 9.26 9.54
C GLY A 276 1.08 9.00 8.97
N SER A 277 0.83 7.87 8.27
CA SER A 277 -0.46 7.56 7.66
C SER A 277 -1.51 7.05 8.66
N VAL A 278 -1.09 6.69 9.86
CA VAL A 278 -1.94 6.25 10.98
C VAL A 278 -1.62 7.07 12.24
N VAL A 279 -2.34 6.81 13.34
CA VAL A 279 -2.02 7.43 14.64
C VAL A 279 -0.57 7.14 15.02
N GLU A 280 0.12 8.12 15.58
CA GLU A 280 1.57 8.07 15.86
C GLU A 280 1.96 6.90 16.77
N GLY A 281 1.05 6.46 17.65
CA GLY A 281 1.23 5.27 18.48
C GLY A 281 1.38 3.97 17.68
N TRP A 282 0.66 3.82 16.56
CA TRP A 282 0.82 2.67 15.66
C TRP A 282 2.18 2.72 14.95
N ASP A 283 2.55 3.88 14.41
CA ASP A 283 3.84 4.08 13.72
C ASP A 283 5.03 3.78 14.63
N LYS A 284 4.95 4.15 15.91
CA LYS A 284 6.00 3.88 16.90
C LYS A 284 6.00 2.41 17.36
N ALA A 285 4.83 1.83 17.58
CA ALA A 285 4.72 0.52 18.22
C ALA A 285 4.83 -0.66 17.23
N LEU A 286 4.33 -0.52 16.01
CA LEU A 286 4.20 -1.66 15.09
C LEU A 286 5.42 -1.88 14.20
N VAL A 287 6.25 -0.84 13.98
CA VAL A 287 7.54 -1.02 13.30
C VAL A 287 8.41 -1.97 14.12
N GLY A 288 8.93 -2.98 13.43
CA GLY A 288 9.80 -4.00 14.00
C GLY A 288 9.11 -5.17 14.70
N LYS A 289 7.77 -5.14 14.82
CA LYS A 289 6.97 -6.33 15.15
C LYS A 289 7.01 -7.33 13.99
N LYS A 290 6.46 -8.53 14.20
CA LYS A 290 6.50 -9.61 13.20
C LYS A 290 5.11 -9.94 12.69
N VAL A 291 5.05 -10.35 11.42
CA VAL A 291 3.88 -11.04 10.89
C VAL A 291 3.59 -12.27 11.77
N GLY A 292 2.34 -12.38 12.21
CA GLY A 292 1.87 -13.33 13.19
C GLY A 292 1.87 -12.81 14.64
N ASP A 293 2.33 -11.59 14.91
CA ASP A 293 2.21 -11.00 16.24
C ASP A 293 0.76 -10.54 16.50
N ARG A 294 0.26 -10.83 17.70
CA ARG A 294 -0.85 -10.08 18.31
C ARG A 294 -0.26 -9.06 19.27
N VAL A 295 -0.54 -7.79 19.06
CA VAL A 295 0.01 -6.69 19.87
C VAL A 295 -1.12 -5.96 20.57
N LEU A 296 -1.02 -5.82 21.89
CA LEU A 296 -1.86 -4.94 22.69
C LEU A 296 -1.15 -3.60 22.85
N LEU A 297 -1.85 -2.52 22.51
CA LEU A 297 -1.36 -1.14 22.58
C LEU A 297 -2.26 -0.32 23.50
N VAL A 298 -1.66 0.57 24.28
CA VAL A 298 -2.36 1.67 24.97
C VAL A 298 -1.68 2.96 24.57
N ILE A 299 -2.42 3.82 23.87
CA ILE A 299 -1.92 4.99 23.16
C ILE A 299 -2.50 6.24 23.82
N PRO A 300 -1.67 7.07 24.47
CA PRO A 300 -2.15 8.33 25.06
C PRO A 300 -2.63 9.31 23.96
N PRO A 301 -3.48 10.30 24.31
CA PRO A 301 -4.12 11.16 23.31
C PRO A 301 -3.15 11.88 22.36
N ASP A 302 -1.98 12.31 22.84
CA ASP A 302 -0.95 13.01 22.06
C ASP A 302 -0.33 12.16 20.95
N LEU A 303 -0.33 10.84 21.13
CA LEU A 303 0.07 9.83 20.14
C LEU A 303 -1.12 9.20 19.39
N GLY A 304 -2.34 9.59 19.77
CA GLY A 304 -3.60 9.23 19.13
C GLY A 304 -4.17 10.40 18.31
N TYR A 305 -5.40 10.81 18.63
CA TYR A 305 -6.12 11.87 17.91
C TYR A 305 -5.98 13.26 18.54
N GLY A 306 -5.10 13.48 19.51
CA GLY A 306 -4.99 14.76 20.24
C GLY A 306 -4.57 15.96 19.42
N LYS A 307 -4.01 15.74 18.22
CA LYS A 307 -3.69 16.79 17.26
C LYS A 307 -4.88 17.15 16.34
N SER A 308 -5.92 16.32 16.32
CA SER A 308 -7.10 16.44 15.47
C SER A 308 -8.23 17.14 16.22
N LYS A 309 -8.20 18.49 16.26
CA LYS A 309 -9.19 19.30 16.97
C LYS A 309 -10.62 19.02 16.50
N GLY A 310 -11.53 18.78 17.45
CA GLY A 310 -12.94 18.48 17.20
C GLY A 310 -13.22 17.01 16.92
N HIS A 311 -12.20 16.15 16.87
CA HIS A 311 -12.39 14.71 16.73
C HIS A 311 -12.96 14.11 18.01
N GLU A 312 -13.88 13.13 17.91
CA GLU A 312 -14.53 12.55 19.09
C GLU A 312 -13.55 11.85 20.04
N LEU A 313 -12.45 11.32 19.48
CA LEU A 313 -11.35 10.68 20.19
C LEU A 313 -10.20 11.63 20.57
N GLU A 314 -10.31 12.95 20.32
CA GLU A 314 -9.23 13.93 20.54
C GLU A 314 -8.61 13.83 21.95
N LYS A 315 -9.45 13.60 22.96
CA LYS A 315 -9.03 13.58 24.38
C LYS A 315 -8.93 12.17 24.97
N LYS A 316 -9.00 11.14 24.13
CA LYS A 316 -9.16 9.75 24.57
C LYS A 316 -7.84 8.99 24.49
N THR A 317 -7.56 8.21 25.51
CA THR A 317 -6.53 7.17 25.45
C THR A 317 -7.11 5.98 24.71
N LEU A 318 -6.40 5.50 23.70
CA LEU A 318 -6.87 4.43 22.81
C LEU A 318 -6.24 3.11 23.23
N VAL A 319 -7.04 2.06 23.30
CA VAL A 319 -6.56 0.69 23.48
C VAL A 319 -6.81 -0.08 22.20
N PHE A 320 -5.76 -0.68 21.65
CA PHE A 320 -5.86 -1.51 20.46
C PHE A 320 -5.37 -2.93 20.71
N VAL A 321 -6.09 -3.91 20.17
CA VAL A 321 -5.53 -5.23 19.88
C VAL A 321 -5.34 -5.31 18.38
N VAL A 322 -4.11 -5.59 17.93
CA VAL A 322 -3.71 -5.64 16.52
C VAL A 322 -3.12 -7.01 16.20
N ASP A 323 -3.74 -7.73 15.28
CA ASP A 323 -3.26 -8.99 14.72
C ASP A 323 -2.58 -8.71 13.39
N ILE A 324 -1.25 -8.88 13.32
CA ILE A 324 -0.46 -8.64 12.10
C ILE A 324 -0.54 -9.88 11.22
N LEU A 325 -1.30 -9.80 10.12
CA LEU A 325 -1.55 -10.92 9.22
C LEU A 325 -0.56 -11.00 8.06
N GLY A 326 0.01 -9.87 7.65
CA GLY A 326 0.94 -9.80 6.54
C GLY A 326 1.51 -8.40 6.32
N THR A 327 2.39 -8.29 5.34
CA THR A 327 2.96 -7.03 4.87
C THR A 327 2.94 -7.01 3.35
N VAL A 328 2.65 -5.86 2.76
CA VAL A 328 2.75 -5.56 1.33
C VAL A 328 3.57 -4.30 1.11
#